data_AF-A0A3D2R2D4-F1
#
_entry.id   AF-A0A3D2R2D4-F1
#
_cell.length_a   1.000
_cell.length_b   1.000
_cell.length_c   1.000
_cell.angle_alpha   90.00
_cell.angle_beta   90.00
_cell.angle_gamma   90.00
#
_symmetry.space_group_name_H-M   'P 1'
#
loop_
_entity.id
_entity.type
_entity.pdbx_description
1 polymer ?
#
loop_
_entity_poly.entity_id
_entity_poly.type
_entity_poly.pdbx_seq_one_letter_code
_entity_poly.pdbx_strand_id
1 'polypeptide(L)'
;KLAYPDRLQFQKNHKYFDPKSNNENPRWLCVDVTFIKKTPLLELQALRNYSELKSMKILQKGNRLSITPVTKNEWDFINLILTD
;
A
#
# COMPACT_ATOMS: atom_id res chain seq x y z
N LYS A 1 4.99 8.21 10.65
CA LYS A 1 6.45 8.42 10.80
C LYS A 1 7.14 8.13 9.47
N LEU A 2 8.34 8.66 9.21
CA LEU A 2 9.16 8.22 8.07
C LEU A 2 9.51 6.73 8.21
N ALA A 3 9.98 6.12 7.12
CA ALA A 3 10.34 4.71 7.08
C ALA A 3 11.47 4.40 8.09
N TYR A 4 11.36 3.25 8.75
CA TYR A 4 12.34 2.75 9.71
C TYR A 4 12.45 1.22 9.62
N PRO A 5 13.50 0.61 10.18
CA PRO A 5 13.72 -0.84 10.09
C PRO A 5 12.58 -1.64 10.73
N ASP A 6 11.98 -2.58 9.97
CA ASP A 6 10.97 -3.48 10.51
C ASP A 6 11.60 -4.43 11.54
N ARG A 7 11.16 -4.38 12.80
CA ARG A 7 11.73 -5.19 13.88
C ARG A 7 11.49 -6.68 13.71
N LEU A 8 10.43 -7.06 13.00
CA LEU A 8 10.02 -8.45 12.82
C LEU A 8 11.01 -9.23 11.94
N GLN A 9 11.74 -8.54 11.06
CA GLN A 9 12.73 -9.16 10.19
C GLN A 9 13.89 -9.81 10.94
N PHE A 10 14.13 -9.46 12.21
CA PHE A 10 15.22 -9.99 13.02
C PHE A 10 14.80 -11.12 13.99
N GLN A 11 13.51 -11.42 14.08
CA GLN A 11 12.97 -12.36 15.06
C GLN A 11 12.87 -13.78 14.48
N LYS A 12 13.82 -14.67 14.80
CA LYS A 12 13.98 -16.02 14.18
C LYS A 12 12.71 -16.86 14.01
N ASN A 13 11.76 -16.76 14.94
CA ASN A 13 10.52 -17.56 14.93
C ASN A 13 9.30 -16.78 14.40
N HIS A 14 9.50 -15.56 13.90
CA HIS A 14 8.43 -14.74 13.36
C HIS A 14 8.20 -15.04 11.87
N LYS A 15 6.94 -14.95 11.41
CA LYS A 15 6.56 -15.20 10.00
C LYS A 15 7.35 -14.38 8.98
N TYR A 16 7.77 -13.18 9.37
CA TYR A 16 8.50 -12.23 8.52
C TYR A 16 10.00 -12.17 8.84
N PHE A 17 10.54 -13.15 9.55
CA PHE A 17 11.97 -13.27 9.78
C PHE A 17 12.74 -13.34 8.46
N ASP A 18 13.82 -12.57 8.34
CA ASP A 18 14.76 -12.65 7.23
C ASP A 18 16.17 -12.96 7.77
N PRO A 19 16.67 -14.21 7.62
CA PRO A 19 17.98 -14.60 8.12
C PRO A 19 19.14 -13.84 7.47
N LYS A 20 18.90 -13.14 6.36
CA LYS A 20 19.91 -12.35 5.64
C LYS A 20 19.83 -10.85 5.98
N SER A 21 18.88 -10.42 6.79
CA SER A 21 18.80 -9.04 7.26
C SER A 21 19.57 -8.86 8.57
N ASN A 22 20.30 -7.76 8.71
CA ASN A 22 21.03 -7.40 9.92
C ASN A 22 20.75 -5.95 10.33
N ASN A 23 21.10 -5.60 11.57
CA ASN A 23 20.78 -4.29 12.15
C ASN A 23 21.57 -3.13 11.51
N GLU A 24 22.74 -3.40 10.93
CA GLU A 24 23.59 -2.38 10.30
C GLU A 24 23.05 -1.96 8.92
N ASN A 25 22.47 -2.92 8.19
CA ASN A 25 21.87 -2.69 6.87
C ASN A 25 20.54 -3.47 6.72
N PRO A 26 19.46 -2.96 7.34
CA PRO A 26 18.15 -3.61 7.33
C PRO A 26 17.53 -3.60 5.93
N ARG A 27 17.07 -4.77 5.48
CA ARG A 27 16.44 -4.94 4.16
C ARG A 27 15.00 -4.45 4.10
N TRP A 28 14.26 -4.65 5.19
CA TRP A 28 12.84 -4.35 5.26
C TRP A 28 12.61 -3.10 6.10
N LEU A 29 11.83 -2.17 5.54
CA LEU A 29 11.42 -0.96 6.21
C LEU A 29 9.90 -0.96 6.37
N CYS A 30 9.42 -0.40 7.47
CA CYS A 30 8.00 -0.16 7.70
C CYS A 30 7.76 1.31 8.08
N VAL A 31 6.50 1.71 8.06
CA VAL A 31 6.04 3.04 8.45
C VAL A 31 4.90 2.90 9.45
N ASP A 32 4.82 3.86 10.37
CA ASP A 32 3.65 4.00 11.23
C ASP A 32 2.58 4.80 10.48
N VAL A 33 1.39 4.23 10.37
CA VAL A 33 0.17 4.86 9.85
C VAL A 33 -0.82 5.10 10.98
N THR A 34 -1.65 6.13 10.85
CA THR A 34 -2.71 6.45 11.82
C THR A 34 -4.04 6.42 11.11
N PHE A 35 -5.06 5.89 11.80
CA PHE A 35 -6.42 5.91 11.30
C PHE A 35 -6.94 7.35 11.17
N ILE A 36 -7.62 7.65 10.05
CA ILE A 36 -8.23 8.96 9.79
C ILE A 36 -9.75 8.85 9.71
N LYS A 37 -10.28 8.03 8.81
CA LYS A 37 -11.73 7.82 8.63
C LYS A 37 -12.03 6.44 8.07
N LYS A 38 -13.27 5.99 8.26
CA LYS A 38 -13.85 4.86 7.50
C LYS A 38 -14.47 5.39 6.20
N THR A 39 -14.44 4.58 5.16
CA THR A 39 -15.15 4.82 3.89
C THR A 39 -16.05 3.62 3.60
N PRO A 40 -17.05 3.77 2.73
CA PRO A 40 -17.69 2.62 2.10
C PRO A 40 -16.66 1.71 1.45
N LEU A 41 -17.03 0.43 1.27
CA LEU A 41 -16.20 -0.52 0.52
C LEU A 41 -16.20 -0.12 -0.95
N LEU A 42 -15.01 0.17 -1.48
CA LEU A 42 -14.81 0.41 -2.90
C LEU A 42 -14.22 -0.86 -3.54
N GLU A 43 -15.06 -1.60 -4.25
CA GLU A 43 -14.66 -2.88 -4.85
C GLU A 43 -13.63 -2.70 -5.97
N LEU A 44 -12.65 -3.61 -6.04
CA LEU A 44 -11.62 -3.58 -7.08
C LEU A 44 -12.22 -3.66 -8.49
N GLN A 45 -13.34 -4.36 -8.66
CA GLN A 45 -14.03 -4.45 -9.95
C GLN A 45 -14.70 -3.13 -10.32
N ALA A 46 -15.32 -2.43 -9.36
CA ALA A 46 -15.92 -1.11 -9.59
C ALA A 46 -14.87 -0.10 -10.08
N LEU A 47 -13.67 -0.10 -9.48
CA LEU A 47 -12.55 0.76 -9.89
C LEU A 47 -12.19 0.62 -11.37
N ARG A 48 -12.35 -0.57 -11.97
CA ARG A 48 -12.00 -0.84 -13.38
C ARG A 48 -12.96 -0.19 -14.37
N ASN A 49 -14.14 0.21 -13.93
CA ASN A 49 -15.16 0.83 -14.78
C ASN A 49 -14.90 2.33 -15.00
N TYR A 50 -13.99 2.93 -14.23
CA TYR A 50 -13.67 4.35 -14.33
C TYR A 50 -12.47 4.60 -15.23
N SER A 51 -12.67 5.39 -16.28
CA SER A 51 -11.64 5.72 -17.27
C SER A 51 -10.49 6.54 -16.66
N GLU A 52 -10.80 7.31 -15.62
CA GLU A 52 -9.93 8.16 -14.81
C GLU A 52 -8.90 7.35 -14.04
N LEU A 53 -9.23 6.09 -13.74
CA LEU A 53 -8.38 5.18 -12.97
C LEU A 53 -7.65 4.16 -13.85
N LYS A 54 -7.77 4.24 -15.18
CA LYS A 54 -7.20 3.24 -16.11
C LYS A 54 -5.69 3.02 -15.95
N SER A 55 -4.96 4.06 -15.51
CA SER A 55 -3.51 4.01 -15.30
C SER A 55 -3.09 3.47 -13.93
N MET A 56 -4.04 3.35 -13.00
CA MET A 56 -3.77 3.10 -11.60
C MET A 56 -3.01 1.78 -11.43
N LYS A 57 -1.86 1.86 -10.74
CA LYS A 57 -0.89 0.76 -10.69
C LYS A 57 -1.51 -0.54 -10.18
N ILE A 58 -2.43 -0.44 -9.21
CA ILE A 58 -3.12 -1.59 -8.62
C ILE A 58 -4.03 -2.33 -9.61
N LEU A 59 -4.52 -1.66 -10.65
CA LEU A 59 -5.42 -2.24 -11.65
C LEU A 59 -4.68 -2.93 -12.81
N GLN A 60 -3.37 -2.71 -12.94
CA GLN A 60 -2.56 -3.28 -14.02
C GLN A 60 -2.55 -4.82 -13.95
N LYS A 61 -2.72 -5.46 -15.11
CA LYS A 61 -2.71 -6.93 -15.22
C LYS A 61 -1.39 -7.48 -14.70
N GLY A 62 -1.46 -8.46 -13.79
CA GLY A 62 -0.28 -9.10 -13.22
C GLY A 62 0.42 -8.29 -12.12
N ASN A 63 -0.09 -7.12 -11.72
CA ASN A 63 0.48 -6.41 -10.58
C ASN A 63 0.46 -7.29 -9.32
N ARG A 64 1.59 -7.29 -8.60
CA ARG A 64 1.80 -7.99 -7.31
C ARG A 64 2.40 -7.07 -6.25
N LEU A 65 2.48 -5.77 -6.54
CA LEU A 65 2.97 -4.78 -5.58
C LEU A 65 1.90 -4.53 -4.52
N SER A 66 2.27 -4.69 -3.25
CA SER A 66 1.42 -4.41 -2.08
C SER A 66 1.39 -2.93 -1.68
N ILE A 67 2.42 -2.17 -2.08
CA ILE A 67 2.50 -0.73 -1.91
C ILE A 67 2.63 -0.12 -3.30
N THR A 68 1.67 0.72 -3.69
CA THR A 68 1.64 1.36 -5.00
C THR A 68 1.43 2.86 -4.85
N PRO A 69 2.09 3.68 -5.68
CA PRO A 69 1.78 5.11 -5.72
C PRO A 69 0.36 5.33 -6.25
N VAL A 70 -0.25 6.42 -5.81
CA VAL A 70 -1.52 6.95 -6.33
C VAL A 70 -1.23 8.37 -6.79
N THR A 71 -1.56 8.68 -8.04
CA THR A 71 -1.40 10.03 -8.58
C THR A 71 -2.42 10.99 -7.97
N LYS A 72 -2.17 12.30 -8.07
CA LYS A 72 -3.12 13.31 -7.56
C LYS A 72 -4.51 13.17 -8.22
N ASN A 73 -4.56 12.99 -9.53
CA ASN A 73 -5.82 12.83 -10.27
C ASN A 73 -6.59 11.57 -9.83
N GLU A 74 -5.90 10.43 -9.65
CA GLU A 74 -6.52 9.20 -9.15
C GLU A 74 -7.06 9.38 -7.72
N TRP A 75 -6.28 10.04 -6.86
CA TRP A 75 -6.67 10.33 -5.48
C TRP A 75 -7.90 11.22 -5.40
N ASP A 76 -7.92 12.32 -6.15
CA ASP A 76 -9.02 13.28 -6.15
C ASP A 76 -10.30 12.64 -6.69
N PHE A 77 -10.20 11.85 -7.77
CA PHE A 77 -11.32 11.12 -8.32
C PHE A 77 -11.88 10.06 -7.35
N ILE A 78 -11.02 9.30 -6.67
CA ILE A 78 -11.45 8.35 -5.64
C ILE A 78 -12.19 9.08 -4.51
N ASN A 79 -11.73 10.27 -4.09
CA ASN A 79 -12.43 11.02 -3.06
C ASN A 79 -13.80 11.53 -3.54
N LEU A 80 -13.93 11.96 -4.79
CA LEU A 80 -15.19 12.39 -5.39
C LEU A 80 -16.25 11.27 -5.31
N ILE A 81 -15.92 10.07 -5.82
CA ILE A 81 -16.87 8.94 -5.85
C ILE A 81 -17.14 8.32 -4.47
N LEU A 82 -16.35 8.67 -3.43
CA LEU A 82 -16.59 8.26 -2.05
C LEU A 82 -17.46 9.25 -1.28
N THR A 83 -17.68 10.46 -1.83
CA THR A 83 -18.55 11.49 -1.25
C THR A 83 -19.92 11.58 -1.92
N ASP A 84 -20.05 11.02 -3.12
CA ASP A 84 -21.32 10.80 -3.82
C ASP A 84 -22.07 9.57 -3.26
#